data_AF-A0A832ZG97-F1
#
_entry.id   AF-A0A832ZG97-F1
#
_cell.length_a   1.000
_cell.length_b   1.000
_cell.length_c   1.000
_cell.angle_alpha   90.00
_cell.angle_beta   90.00
_cell.angle_gamma   90.00
#
_symmetry.space_group_name_H-M   'P 1'
#
loop_
_entity.id
_entity.type
_entity.pdbx_description
1 polymer ?
#
loop_
_entity_poly.entity_id
_entity_poly.type
_entity_poly.pdbx_seq_one_letter_code
_entity_poly.pdbx_strand_id
1 'polypeptide(L)' 'MILLRLPIVEGEFIERANRFVGLVRMDGETKRALITNTGRLEEFMIRGKRCFCIPKQGGKTDL' A
#
# COMPACT_ATOMS: atom_id res chain seq x y z
N MET A 1 -25.90 -7.82 1.23
CA MET A 1 -25.54 -7.59 2.65
C MET A 1 -24.15 -6.96 2.68
N ILE A 2 -23.99 -5.80 3.32
CA ILE A 2 -22.67 -5.17 3.50
C ILE A 2 -22.01 -5.81 4.73
N LEU A 3 -20.76 -6.28 4.60
CA LEU A 3 -20.02 -6.92 5.70
C LEU A 3 -19.26 -5.91 6.57
N LEU A 4 -18.54 -4.96 5.96
CA LEU A 4 -17.72 -3.96 6.66
C LEU A 4 -17.45 -2.76 5.75
N ARG A 5 -17.16 -1.60 6.34
CA ARG A 5 -16.60 -0.42 5.67
C ARG A 5 -15.22 -0.12 6.26
N LEU A 6 -14.26 0.23 5.41
CA LEU A 6 -12.88 0.52 5.79
C LEU A 6 -12.53 1.98 5.46
N PRO A 7 -11.67 2.63 6.26
CA PRO A 7 -11.20 4.00 5.98
C PRO A 7 -10.08 3.96 4.94
N ILE A 8 -10.45 3.79 3.68
CA ILE A 8 -9.50 3.64 2.57
C ILE A 8 -8.89 4.99 2.19
N VAL A 9 -7.58 5.00 1.96
CA VAL A 9 -6.83 6.08 1.31
C VAL A 9 -6.29 5.57 -0.03
N GLU A 10 -6.47 6.35 -1.09
CA GLU A 10 -6.06 6.01 -2.46
C GLU A 10 -4.74 6.69 -2.81
N GLY A 11 -3.88 5.99 -3.56
CA GLY A 11 -2.65 6.57 -4.09
C GLY A 11 -2.04 5.75 -5.22
N GLU A 12 -0.77 6.01 -5.49
CA GLU A 12 -0.03 5.42 -6.61
C GLU A 12 1.09 4.51 -6.10
N PHE A 13 1.15 3.27 -6.58
CA PHE A 13 2.24 2.36 -6.29
C PHE A 13 3.53 2.81 -7.01
N ILE A 14 4.65 2.88 -6.29
CA ILE A 14 5.94 3.28 -6.85
C ILE A 14 6.80 2.05 -7.12
N GLU A 15 7.09 1.27 -6.08
CA GLU A 15 7.92 0.06 -6.16
C GLU A 15 7.81 -0.80 -4.91
N ARG A 16 8.25 -2.07 -5.01
CA ARG A 16 8.32 -3.01 -3.89
C ARG A 16 9.73 -3.03 -3.32
N ALA A 17 9.94 -2.33 -2.20
CA ALA A 17 11.25 -2.25 -1.55
C ALA A 17 11.74 -3.62 -1.03
N ASN A 18 10.83 -4.45 -0.52
CA ASN A 18 11.08 -5.86 -0.20
C ASN A 18 9.77 -6.64 -0.11
N ARG A 19 9.82 -7.93 0.26
CA ARG A 19 8.62 -8.78 0.33
C ARG A 19 7.54 -8.27 1.30
N PHE A 20 7.87 -7.39 2.24
CA PHE A 20 6.97 -6.84 3.25
C PHE A 20 6.72 -5.33 3.14
N VAL A 21 7.44 -4.61 2.27
CA VAL A 21 7.34 -3.15 2.21
C VAL A 21 7.22 -2.70 0.77
N GLY A 22 6.18 -1.91 0.48
CA GLY A 22 6.00 -1.17 -0.75
C GLY A 22 6.16 0.33 -0.52
N LEU A 23 6.59 1.05 -1.55
CA LEU A 23 6.58 2.50 -1.60
C LEU A 23 5.38 2.97 -2.40
N VAL A 24 4.64 3.93 -1.85
CA VAL A 24 3.43 4.50 -2.46
C VAL A 24 3.48 6.01 -2.40
N ARG A 25 2.87 6.69 -3.39
CA ARG A 25 2.70 8.15 -3.41
C ARG A 25 1.30 8.49 -2.92
N MET A 26 1.22 9.34 -1.90
CA MET A 26 -0.02 9.82 -1.28
C MET A 26 0.16 11.32 -1.02
N ASP A 27 -0.73 12.17 -1.54
CA ASP A 27 -0.66 13.63 -1.37
C ASP A 27 0.71 14.25 -1.72
N GLY A 28 1.38 13.70 -2.74
CA GLY A 28 2.72 14.14 -3.16
C GLY A 28 3.89 13.58 -2.32
N GLU A 29 3.62 12.92 -1.20
CA GLU A 29 4.64 12.31 -0.36
C GLU A 29 4.84 10.82 -0.68
N THR A 30 6.08 10.34 -0.52
CA THR A 30 6.38 8.91 -0.58
C THR A 30 6.23 8.29 0.80
N LYS A 31 5.38 7.28 0.93
CA LYS A 31 5.10 6.56 2.18
C LYS A 31 5.43 5.07 2.03
N ARG A 32 5.79 4.43 3.15
CA ARG A 32 6.03 3.00 3.24
C ARG A 32 4.75 2.30 3.65
N ALA A 33 4.26 1.42 2.80
CA ALA A 33 3.09 0.58 3.04
C ALA A 33 3.51 -0.85 3.38
N LEU A 34 2.90 -1.42 4.42
CA LEU A 34 3.05 -2.83 4.76
C LEU A 34 2.38 -3.71 3.70
N ILE A 35 3.12 -4.70 3.19
CA ILE A 35 2.60 -5.74 2.30
C ILE A 35 2.52 -7.04 3.09
N THR A 36 1.31 -7.51 3.39
CA THR A 36 1.07 -8.75 4.15
C THR A 36 0.88 -9.98 3.26
N ASN A 37 1.47 -9.97 2.06
CA ASN A 37 1.42 -11.06 1.10
C ASN A 37 2.82 -11.33 0.54
N THR A 38 3.35 -12.54 0.79
CA THR A 38 4.71 -12.94 0.38
C THR A 38 4.81 -13.38 -1.08
N GLY A 39 3.69 -13.51 -1.79
CA GLY A 39 3.64 -13.83 -3.22
C GLY A 39 4.26 -12.73 -4.09
N ARG A 40 4.53 -13.06 -5.36
CA ARG A 40 5.21 -12.17 -6.32
C ARG A 40 4.39 -10.93 -6.67
N LEU A 41 3.09 -11.11 -6.89
CA LEU A 41 2.14 -10.03 -7.22
C LEU A 41 2.61 -9.17 -8.42
N GLU A 42 3.34 -9.76 -9.36
CA GLU A 42 3.99 -9.06 -10.49
C GLU A 42 2.99 -8.27 -11.34
N GLU A 43 1.76 -8.76 -11.47
CA GLU A 43 0.69 -8.07 -12.21
C GLU A 43 0.10 -6.85 -11.46
N PHE A 44 0.28 -6.78 -10.14
CA PHE A 44 -0.26 -5.71 -9.28
C PHE A 44 0.79 -4.70 -8.87
N MET A 45 2.03 -5.14 -8.64
CA MET A 45 3.17 -4.34 -8.18
C MET A 45 3.83 -3.58 -9.33
N ILE A 46 3.01 -2.87 -10.11
CA ILE A 46 3.43 -2.11 -11.29
C ILE A 46 3.43 -0.63 -10.95
N ARG A 47 4.56 0.04 -11.15
CA ARG A 47 4.70 1.48 -10.93
C ARG A 47 3.60 2.26 -11.65
N GLY A 48 2.99 3.24 -10.98
CA GLY A 48 1.90 4.04 -11.54
C GLY A 48 0.51 3.43 -11.34
N LYS A 49 0.40 2.15 -10.93
CA LYS A 49 -0.91 1.58 -10.65
C LYS A 49 -1.50 2.16 -9.38
N ARG A 50 -2.81 2.37 -9.43
CA ARG A 50 -3.60 2.74 -8.27
C ARG A 50 -3.51 1.68 -7.18
N CYS A 51 -3.31 2.11 -5.94
CA CYS A 51 -3.35 1.27 -4.75
C CYS A 51 -4.24 1.88 -3.68
N PHE A 52 -4.66 1.03 -2.74
CA PHE A 52 -5.50 1.39 -1.61
C PHE A 52 -4.82 0.97 -0.32
N CYS A 53 -4.75 1.89 0.64
CA CYS A 53 -4.15 1.67 1.95
C CYS A 53 -5.17 1.96 3.05
N ILE A 54 -4.93 1.39 4.23
CA ILE A 54 -5.67 1.70 5.45
C ILE A 54 -4.68 2.39 6.38
N PRO A 55 -4.99 3.58 6.94
CA PRO A 55 -4.11 4.25 7.88
C PRO A 55 -3.80 3.35 9.07
N LYS A 56 -2.54 3.35 9.50
CA LYS A 56 -2.07 2.58 10.64
C LYS A 56 -1.45 3.51 11.68
N GLN A 57 -1.74 3.25 12.96
CA GLN A 57 -1.08 3.95 14.06
C GLN A 57 0.14 3.15 14.55
N GLY A 58 1.31 3.78 14.53
CA GLY A 58 2.56 3.23 15.06
C GLY A 58 3.20 2.10 14.23
N GLY A 59 4.36 1.65 14.69
CA GLY A 59 5.16 0.62 14.02
C GLY A 59 6.21 1.20 13.04
N LYS A 60 6.71 0.34 12.14
CA LYS A 60 7.84 0.68 11.24
C LYS A 60 7.41 1.19 9.86
N THR A 61 6.14 1.05 9.50
CA THR A 61 5.56 1.50 8.22
C THR A 61 4.50 2.56 8.50
N ASP A 62 4.27 3.40 7.51
CA ASP A 62 3.38 4.57 7.63
C ASP A 62 1.93 4.18 7.31
N LEU A 63 1.77 3.10 6.52
CA LEU A 63 0.51 2.49 6.09
C LEU A 63 0.60 0.96 6.21
#